data_AF-A0A925HJR6-F1
#
_entry.id   AF-A0A925HJR6-F1
#
_cell.length_a   1.000
_cell.length_b   1.000
_cell.length_c   1.000
_cell.angle_alpha   90.00
_cell.angle_beta   90.00
_cell.angle_gamma   90.00
#
_symmetry.space_group_name_H-M   'P 1'
#
loop_
_entity.id
_entity.type
_entity.pdbx_description
1 polymer ?
#
loop_
_entity_poly.entity_id
_entity_poly.type
_entity_poly.pdbx_seq_one_letter_code
_entity_poly.pdbx_strand_id
1 'polypeptide(L)'
;MGARAADVDDGAAAKVEPRDAVSDIGPCLCGPVAVRGARPGDTLEIAIEEVQPGPWGWTYAARGIATNQLGQTAPLRPFLGTVGLAPRAGEQVCPWTPRGSGGNMDCRELVAGTVLYLPVMAEGGLLSVGDGHAAQGDGELSGTAIECAMEEARGAAHAAAGCGGGRAAGEDEAKLQGKSPGWWAGALGCD
;
A
#
# COMPACT_ATOMS: atom_id res chain seq x y z
N MET A 1 31.91 4.82 -30.14
CA MET A 1 31.80 5.09 -28.69
C MET A 1 30.37 4.81 -28.29
N GLY A 2 30.09 3.59 -27.81
CA GLY A 2 28.76 3.19 -27.36
C GLY A 2 28.69 3.30 -25.84
N ALA A 3 27.77 4.11 -25.33
CA ALA A 3 27.43 4.12 -23.91
C ALA A 3 26.63 2.85 -23.60
N ARG A 4 27.16 2.01 -22.71
CA ARG A 4 26.46 0.83 -22.19
C ARG A 4 25.31 1.29 -21.28
N ALA A 5 24.17 0.63 -21.41
CA ALA A 5 23.09 0.70 -20.45
C ALA A 5 23.66 0.44 -19.05
N ALA A 6 23.31 1.30 -18.09
CA ALA A 6 23.60 1.02 -16.69
C ALA A 6 22.90 -0.27 -16.31
N ASP A 7 23.69 -1.25 -15.86
CA ASP A 7 23.22 -2.54 -15.40
C ASP A 7 22.17 -2.32 -14.30
N VAL A 8 20.94 -2.79 -14.55
CA VAL A 8 19.90 -2.87 -13.53
C VAL A 8 20.32 -4.06 -12.66
N ASP A 9 20.80 -3.78 -11.44
CA ASP A 9 21.11 -4.81 -10.44
C ASP A 9 19.85 -5.63 -10.21
N ASP A 10 19.86 -6.86 -10.71
CA ASP A 10 18.81 -7.87 -10.62
C ASP A 10 18.71 -8.51 -9.22
N GLY A 11 19.33 -7.86 -8.22
CA GLY A 11 18.95 -7.92 -6.81
C GLY A 11 18.90 -9.35 -6.30
N ALA A 12 20.04 -9.86 -5.82
CA ALA A 12 20.12 -11.14 -5.13
C ALA A 12 18.92 -11.31 -4.19
N ALA A 13 18.09 -12.35 -4.44
CA ALA A 13 16.89 -12.60 -3.67
C ALA A 13 17.24 -12.53 -2.17
N ALA A 14 16.67 -11.53 -1.48
CA ALA A 14 16.92 -11.33 -0.07
C ALA A 14 16.63 -12.63 0.67
N LYS A 15 17.51 -13.03 1.60
CA LYS A 15 17.24 -14.18 2.47
C LYS A 15 15.93 -13.91 3.22
N VAL A 16 15.02 -14.88 3.17
CA VAL A 16 13.80 -14.84 3.97
C VAL A 16 14.22 -15.12 5.42
N GLU A 17 14.38 -14.05 6.18
CA GLU A 17 14.66 -14.14 7.61
C GLU A 17 13.39 -14.55 8.38
N PRO A 18 13.52 -15.24 9.52
CA PRO A 18 12.37 -15.56 10.36
C PRO A 18 11.65 -14.30 10.82
N ARG A 19 10.32 -14.37 10.88
CA ARG A 19 9.49 -13.26 11.35
C ARG A 19 9.85 -12.88 12.79
N ASP A 20 10.11 -11.61 13.04
CA ASP A 20 10.25 -11.06 14.38
C ASP A 20 8.85 -10.71 14.93
N ALA A 21 8.49 -11.33 16.05
CA ALA A 21 7.15 -11.21 16.62
C ALA A 21 6.81 -9.81 17.16
N VAL A 22 7.80 -8.93 17.31
CA VAL A 22 7.66 -7.58 17.86
C VAL A 22 7.70 -6.54 16.74
N SER A 23 8.61 -6.65 15.78
CA SER A 23 8.74 -5.68 14.69
C SER A 23 7.85 -5.98 13.49
N ASP A 24 7.55 -7.26 13.21
CA ASP A 24 6.78 -7.65 12.03
C ASP A 24 5.28 -7.77 12.35
N ILE A 25 4.79 -6.84 13.18
CA ILE A 25 3.37 -6.73 13.52
C ILE A 25 2.71 -5.71 12.60
N GLY A 26 1.52 -6.04 12.11
CA GLY A 26 0.73 -5.15 11.25
C GLY A 26 0.57 -5.67 9.84
N PRO A 27 -0.04 -4.85 8.97
CA PRO A 27 -0.35 -5.27 7.62
C PRO A 27 0.92 -5.53 6.82
N CYS A 28 0.89 -6.60 6.03
CA CYS A 28 1.92 -6.85 5.04
C CYS A 28 1.84 -5.78 3.96
N LEU A 29 2.93 -5.07 3.73
CA LEU A 29 2.98 -3.99 2.75
C LEU A 29 3.73 -4.43 1.48
N CYS A 30 3.19 -4.05 0.33
CA CYS A 30 3.91 -4.02 -0.93
C CYS A 30 4.72 -2.72 -1.02
N GLY A 31 6.01 -2.84 -1.32
CA GLY A 31 6.94 -1.71 -1.38
C GLY A 31 8.24 -1.98 -0.61
N PRO A 32 9.04 -0.93 -0.35
CA PRO A 32 8.81 0.45 -0.77
C PRO A 32 9.10 0.66 -2.26
N VAL A 33 8.31 1.52 -2.91
CA VAL A 33 8.54 2.00 -4.28
C VAL A 33 9.06 3.43 -4.21
N ALA A 34 10.25 3.65 -4.76
CA ALA A 34 10.84 4.98 -4.88
C ALA A 34 10.17 5.78 -6.01
N VAL A 35 9.68 6.98 -5.70
CA VAL A 35 9.21 7.94 -6.69
C VAL A 35 10.37 8.82 -7.13
N ARG A 36 10.67 8.79 -8.42
CA ARG A 36 11.79 9.53 -8.99
C ARG A 36 11.65 11.03 -8.71
N GLY A 37 12.71 11.63 -8.16
CA GLY A 37 12.79 13.07 -7.95
C GLY A 37 12.10 13.59 -6.68
N ALA A 38 11.37 12.75 -5.95
CA ALA A 38 10.78 13.11 -4.66
C ALA A 38 11.85 13.34 -3.61
N ARG A 39 11.82 14.49 -2.92
CA ARG A 39 12.80 14.88 -1.90
C ARG A 39 12.13 15.26 -0.59
N PRO A 40 12.83 15.13 0.55
CA PRO A 40 12.32 15.61 1.82
C PRO A 40 11.86 17.07 1.75
N GLY A 41 10.62 17.33 2.17
CA GLY A 41 9.96 18.64 2.09
C GLY A 41 8.98 18.79 0.91
N ASP A 42 9.00 17.88 -0.05
CA ASP A 42 7.98 17.80 -1.09
C ASP A 42 6.66 17.23 -0.54
N THR A 43 5.60 17.35 -1.33
CA THR A 43 4.34 16.60 -1.13
C THR A 43 4.21 15.58 -2.25
N LEU A 44 3.93 14.33 -1.89
CA LEU A 44 3.60 13.30 -2.85
C LEU A 44 2.08 13.27 -3.04
N GLU A 45 1.65 13.47 -4.28
CA GLU A 45 0.29 13.25 -4.74
C GLU A 45 0.17 11.78 -5.20
N ILE A 46 -0.77 11.04 -4.63
CA ILE A 46 -0.97 9.61 -4.86
C ILE A 46 -2.40 9.43 -5.37
N ALA A 47 -2.56 9.22 -6.67
CA ALA A 47 -3.84 8.95 -7.31
C ALA A 47 -4.13 7.44 -7.28
N ILE A 48 -5.27 7.06 -6.71
CA ILE A 48 -5.75 5.67 -6.70
C ILE A 48 -6.67 5.50 -7.91
N GLU A 49 -6.26 4.68 -8.87
CA GLU A 49 -7.03 4.48 -10.11
C GLU A 49 -7.93 3.24 -10.04
N GLU A 50 -7.44 2.17 -9.43
CA GLU A 50 -8.12 0.87 -9.38
C GLU A 50 -7.72 0.10 -8.14
N VAL A 51 -8.70 -0.55 -7.49
CA VAL A 51 -8.47 -1.52 -6.42
C VAL A 51 -9.44 -2.68 -6.62
N GLN A 52 -8.91 -3.88 -6.87
CA GLN A 52 -9.68 -5.09 -7.10
C GLN A 52 -9.44 -6.10 -5.97
N PRO A 53 -10.44 -6.37 -5.13
CA PRO A 53 -10.33 -7.36 -4.08
C PRO A 53 -10.40 -8.77 -4.67
N GLY A 54 -9.71 -9.70 -4.04
CA GLY A 54 -9.85 -11.12 -4.34
C GLY A 54 -11.23 -11.67 -3.96
N PRO A 55 -11.52 -12.92 -4.35
CA PRO A 55 -12.86 -13.50 -4.25
C PRO A 55 -13.27 -13.87 -2.82
N TRP A 56 -12.37 -13.74 -1.84
CA TRP A 56 -12.61 -14.08 -0.45
C TRP A 56 -11.96 -13.05 0.48
N GLY A 57 -12.66 -12.75 1.57
CA GLY A 57 -12.15 -11.95 2.67
C GLY A 57 -12.67 -12.46 4.00
N TRP A 58 -12.09 -11.94 5.08
CA TRP A 58 -12.46 -12.25 6.45
C TRP A 58 -12.74 -10.97 7.21
N THR A 59 -13.58 -11.07 8.23
CA THR A 59 -13.75 -9.99 9.19
C THR A 59 -13.85 -10.62 10.57
N TYR A 60 -13.27 -9.96 11.57
CA TYR A 60 -13.49 -10.29 12.96
C TYR A 60 -14.42 -9.25 13.55
N ALA A 61 -15.73 -9.51 13.52
CA ALA A 61 -16.73 -8.63 14.09
C ALA A 61 -17.66 -9.39 15.05
N ALA A 62 -17.61 -9.01 16.32
CA ALA A 62 -18.75 -9.20 17.19
C ALA A 62 -19.89 -8.28 16.72
N ARG A 63 -20.80 -8.85 15.91
CA ARG A 63 -22.09 -8.30 15.39
C ARG A 63 -21.99 -7.27 14.26
N GLY A 64 -22.74 -7.54 13.18
CA GLY A 64 -23.03 -6.59 12.07
C GLY A 64 -22.44 -7.08 10.75
N ILE A 65 -23.23 -7.07 9.67
CA ILE A 65 -23.17 -8.11 8.61
C ILE A 65 -22.22 -7.82 7.43
N ALA A 66 -21.46 -8.87 7.09
CA ALA A 66 -20.86 -9.27 5.81
C ALA A 66 -21.47 -10.64 5.40
N THR A 67 -21.52 -11.01 4.11
CA THR A 67 -22.13 -12.31 3.70
C THR A 67 -21.16 -13.45 3.89
N ASN A 68 -21.24 -14.01 5.09
CA ASN A 68 -20.69 -15.30 5.45
C ASN A 68 -21.50 -16.44 4.80
N GLN A 69 -21.07 -17.68 5.05
CA GLN A 69 -21.70 -18.95 4.62
C GLN A 69 -23.21 -19.10 4.94
N LEU A 70 -23.83 -18.14 5.62
CA LEU A 70 -25.25 -18.11 6.00
C LEU A 70 -26.10 -17.13 5.15
N GLY A 71 -25.51 -16.42 4.18
CA GLY A 71 -26.25 -15.68 3.14
C GLY A 71 -26.58 -14.20 3.40
N GLN A 72 -25.78 -13.49 4.20
CA GLN A 72 -26.10 -12.13 4.70
C GLN A 72 -25.36 -10.95 4.00
N THR A 73 -25.86 -10.24 3.00
CA THR A 73 -24.97 -9.40 2.12
C THR A 73 -24.53 -8.02 2.64
N ALA A 74 -23.37 -7.53 2.14
CA ALA A 74 -22.85 -6.17 2.32
C ALA A 74 -22.28 -5.60 1.00
N PRO A 75 -22.43 -4.28 0.72
CA PRO A 75 -21.87 -3.66 -0.47
C PRO A 75 -20.34 -3.52 -0.37
N LEU A 76 -19.64 -3.85 -1.46
CA LEU A 76 -18.19 -3.67 -1.55
C LEU A 76 -17.84 -2.25 -1.98
N ARG A 77 -16.75 -1.74 -1.42
CA ARG A 77 -16.11 -0.50 -1.82
C ARG A 77 -14.62 -0.63 -1.48
N PRO A 78 -13.85 -1.31 -2.33
CA PRO A 78 -12.52 -1.75 -1.97
C PRO A 78 -11.52 -0.59 -1.90
N PHE A 79 -10.59 -0.68 -0.96
CA PHE A 79 -9.50 0.28 -0.78
C PHE A 79 -8.31 -0.36 -0.03
N LEU A 80 -7.23 0.41 0.11
CA LEU A 80 -6.04 0.03 0.87
C LEU A 80 -6.07 0.77 2.22
N GLY A 81 -6.21 0.04 3.32
CA GLY A 81 -6.22 0.58 4.68
C GLY A 81 -4.90 1.24 5.05
N THR A 82 -3.79 0.69 4.54
CA THR A 82 -2.46 1.28 4.67
C THR A 82 -1.94 1.85 3.36
N VAL A 83 -1.68 3.16 3.36
CA VAL A 83 -0.89 3.87 2.34
C VAL A 83 0.07 4.80 3.06
N GLY A 84 1.38 4.64 2.86
CA GLY A 84 2.35 5.43 3.63
C GLY A 84 3.71 5.62 2.95
N LEU A 85 4.38 6.69 3.35
CA LEU A 85 5.75 7.01 2.96
C LEU A 85 6.72 6.66 4.09
N ALA A 86 7.97 6.38 3.72
CA ALA A 86 9.00 6.13 4.74
C ALA A 86 9.17 7.36 5.64
N PRO A 87 9.41 7.13 6.96
CA PRO A 87 9.76 8.20 7.88
C PRO A 87 11.15 8.75 7.55
N ARG A 88 11.64 9.73 8.32
CA ARG A 88 12.98 10.28 8.08
C ARG A 88 14.04 9.17 8.18
N ALA A 89 15.12 9.32 7.41
CA ALA A 89 16.20 8.35 7.39
C ALA A 89 16.70 8.04 8.83
N GLY A 90 16.78 6.75 9.16
CA GLY A 90 17.17 6.28 10.50
C GLY A 90 16.00 6.06 11.47
N GLU A 91 14.78 6.46 11.10
CA GLU A 91 13.56 6.13 11.85
C GLU A 91 12.95 4.82 11.32
N GLN A 92 12.42 4.00 12.23
CA GLN A 92 11.56 2.87 11.89
C GLN A 92 10.22 3.07 12.58
N VAL A 93 9.13 2.87 11.84
CA VAL A 93 7.79 3.03 12.36
C VAL A 93 6.97 1.79 12.08
N CYS A 94 6.29 1.30 13.10
CA CYS A 94 5.31 0.24 12.96
C CYS A 94 4.16 0.70 12.05
N PRO A 95 3.72 -0.14 11.08
CA PRO A 95 2.70 0.24 10.12
C PRO A 95 1.30 0.39 10.73
N TRP A 96 1.01 -0.20 11.90
CA TRP A 96 -0.28 -0.14 12.61
C TRP A 96 -0.77 1.28 12.95
N THR A 97 0.14 2.23 13.12
CA THR A 97 -0.23 3.56 13.64
C THR A 97 -0.24 4.55 12.49
N PRO A 98 -1.38 5.22 12.20
CA PRO A 98 -1.39 6.32 11.25
C PRO A 98 -0.56 7.50 11.78
N ARG A 99 0.18 8.15 10.88
CA ARG A 99 1.10 9.25 11.15
C ARG A 99 0.97 10.32 10.07
N GLY A 100 1.72 11.41 10.23
CA GLY A 100 1.81 12.45 9.21
C GLY A 100 2.29 11.95 7.84
N SER A 101 3.02 10.83 7.77
CA SER A 101 3.43 10.18 6.52
C SER A 101 2.44 9.12 6.00
N GLY A 102 1.20 9.08 6.50
CA GLY A 102 0.23 8.02 6.20
C GLY A 102 0.35 6.84 7.16
N GLY A 103 0.26 5.61 6.65
CA GLY A 103 0.19 4.37 7.46
C GLY A 103 -1.22 3.79 7.48
N ASN A 104 -1.56 3.03 8.53
CA ASN A 104 -2.89 2.42 8.73
C ASN A 104 -3.95 3.48 9.04
N MET A 105 -4.40 4.19 8.01
CA MET A 105 -5.37 5.28 8.17
C MET A 105 -6.80 4.74 8.17
N ASP A 106 -7.03 3.59 7.53
CA ASP A 106 -8.32 2.90 7.49
C ASP A 106 -9.45 3.85 7.05
N CYS A 107 -9.11 4.73 6.10
CA CYS A 107 -9.99 5.75 5.58
C CYS A 107 -10.70 5.19 4.34
N ARG A 108 -11.93 4.72 4.55
CA ARG A 108 -12.79 4.10 3.52
C ARG A 108 -13.11 5.00 2.32
N GLU A 109 -12.77 6.28 2.40
CA GLU A 109 -12.84 7.24 1.30
C GLU A 109 -11.69 7.09 0.32
N LEU A 110 -10.58 6.41 0.66
CA LEU A 110 -9.40 6.21 -0.19
C LEU A 110 -9.62 5.15 -1.29
N VAL A 111 -10.66 5.35 -2.09
CA VAL A 111 -11.10 4.42 -3.13
C VAL A 111 -10.58 4.84 -4.50
N ALA A 112 -10.82 4.00 -5.51
CA ALA A 112 -10.59 4.37 -6.91
C ALA A 112 -11.23 5.72 -7.26
N GLY A 113 -10.47 6.60 -7.91
CA GLY A 113 -10.84 7.97 -8.24
C GLY A 113 -10.47 9.01 -7.17
N THR A 114 -9.81 8.62 -6.08
CA THR A 114 -9.34 9.56 -5.05
C THR A 114 -7.86 9.86 -5.15
N VAL A 115 -7.47 10.97 -4.52
CA VAL A 115 -6.08 11.43 -4.46
C VAL A 115 -5.70 11.70 -3.00
N LEU A 116 -4.62 11.08 -2.56
CA LEU A 116 -4.04 11.27 -1.24
C LEU A 116 -2.75 12.11 -1.34
N TYR A 117 -2.59 13.08 -0.45
CA TYR A 117 -1.41 13.92 -0.38
C TYR A 117 -0.63 13.64 0.89
N LEU A 118 0.64 13.21 0.77
CA LEU A 118 1.51 12.90 1.90
C LEU A 118 2.82 13.69 1.84
N PRO A 119 3.34 14.19 2.98
CA PRO A 119 4.63 14.86 3.03
C PRO A 119 5.77 13.88 2.83
N VAL A 120 6.70 14.20 1.92
CA VAL A 120 7.92 13.42 1.70
C VAL A 120 8.91 13.74 2.82
N MET A 121 9.33 12.71 3.57
CA MET A 121 10.30 12.83 4.66
C MET A 121 11.63 12.10 4.40
N ALA A 122 11.65 11.21 3.41
CA ALA A 122 12.82 10.47 2.94
C ALA A 122 13.01 10.66 1.43
N GLU A 123 14.25 10.51 0.97
CA GLU A 123 14.56 10.55 -0.47
C GLU A 123 13.75 9.49 -1.22
N GLY A 124 13.14 9.88 -2.34
CA GLY A 124 12.28 9.02 -3.14
C GLY A 124 10.90 8.75 -2.52
N GLY A 125 10.58 9.28 -1.34
CA GLY A 125 9.31 9.04 -0.62
C GLY A 125 9.14 7.63 -0.08
N LEU A 126 9.56 6.61 -0.83
CA LEU A 126 9.52 5.19 -0.47
C LEU A 126 8.10 4.76 -0.09
N LEU A 127 7.22 4.79 -1.08
CA LEU A 127 5.80 4.52 -0.95
C LEU A 127 5.54 3.03 -0.75
N SER A 128 4.82 2.71 0.31
CA SER A 128 4.36 1.36 0.64
C SER A 128 2.85 1.35 0.80
N VAL A 129 2.21 0.28 0.34
CA VAL A 129 0.76 0.12 0.41
C VAL A 129 0.39 -1.30 0.83
N GLY A 130 -0.76 -1.49 1.45
CA GLY A 130 -1.23 -2.81 1.86
C GLY A 130 -2.54 -2.71 2.61
N ASP A 131 -2.84 -3.75 3.39
CA ASP A 131 -4.05 -3.85 4.19
C ASP A 131 -5.32 -3.75 3.33
N GLY A 132 -5.56 -4.78 2.51
CA GLY A 132 -6.63 -4.74 1.53
C GLY A 132 -8.01 -4.89 2.17
N HIS A 133 -8.87 -3.88 2.05
CA HIS A 133 -10.23 -3.94 2.57
C HIS A 133 -11.24 -4.03 1.42
N ALA A 134 -12.08 -5.06 1.40
CA ALA A 134 -13.18 -5.16 0.42
C ALA A 134 -14.35 -4.24 0.78
N ALA A 135 -14.58 -4.04 2.08
CA ALA A 135 -15.54 -3.07 2.61
C ALA A 135 -15.19 -2.72 4.06
N GLN A 136 -15.38 -1.46 4.43
CA GLN A 136 -15.24 -0.97 5.80
C GLN A 136 -16.33 0.08 6.12
N GLY A 137 -16.78 0.08 7.37
CA GLY A 137 -17.56 1.18 7.94
C GLY A 137 -16.70 2.33 8.45
N ASP A 138 -17.34 3.43 8.84
CA ASP A 138 -16.64 4.55 9.46
C ASP A 138 -16.03 4.14 10.81
N GLY A 139 -14.72 4.36 10.97
CA GLY A 139 -13.99 4.15 12.22
C GLY A 139 -13.66 2.71 12.59
N GLU A 140 -13.95 1.73 11.72
CA GLU A 140 -13.51 0.33 11.87
C GLU A 140 -13.72 -0.25 13.29
N LEU A 141 -14.91 -0.05 13.87
CA LEU A 141 -15.14 -0.29 15.31
C LEU A 141 -14.83 -1.72 15.79
N SER A 142 -14.98 -2.72 14.92
CA SER A 142 -14.64 -4.12 15.21
C SER A 142 -13.14 -4.39 15.29
N GLY A 143 -12.32 -3.43 14.87
CA GLY A 143 -10.87 -3.53 14.73
C GLY A 143 -10.39 -4.25 13.47
N THR A 144 -11.31 -4.63 12.58
CA THR A 144 -11.03 -5.19 11.25
C THR A 144 -12.14 -4.79 10.27
N ALA A 145 -11.79 -4.66 9.00
CA ALA A 145 -12.70 -4.53 7.86
C ALA A 145 -13.16 -5.92 7.35
N ILE A 146 -13.71 -5.98 6.13
CA ILE A 146 -13.66 -7.21 5.33
C ILE A 146 -12.27 -7.27 4.69
N GLU A 147 -11.31 -7.79 5.45
CA GLU A 147 -9.92 -7.97 5.07
C GLU A 147 -9.79 -8.98 3.93
N CYS A 148 -9.05 -8.65 2.88
CA CYS A 148 -8.86 -9.52 1.73
C CYS A 148 -7.51 -9.25 1.03
N ALA A 149 -7.04 -10.25 0.31
CA ALA A 149 -5.98 -10.03 -0.66
C ALA A 149 -6.52 -9.15 -1.80
N MET A 150 -5.65 -8.34 -2.40
CA MET A 150 -5.95 -7.59 -3.62
C MET A 150 -5.39 -8.35 -4.83
N GLU A 151 -6.23 -8.53 -5.85
CA GLU A 151 -5.80 -9.07 -7.14
C GLU A 151 -5.03 -8.02 -7.93
N GLU A 152 -5.51 -6.77 -7.90
CA GLU A 152 -4.86 -5.62 -8.51
C GLU A 152 -5.05 -4.37 -7.64
N ALA A 153 -3.98 -3.59 -7.50
CA ALA A 153 -4.06 -2.19 -7.12
C ALA A 153 -3.22 -1.38 -8.12
N ARG A 154 -3.84 -0.36 -8.70
CA ARG A 154 -3.22 0.53 -9.70
C ARG A 154 -3.38 1.99 -9.31
N GLY A 155 -2.33 2.75 -9.52
CA GLY A 155 -2.31 4.19 -9.29
C GLY A 155 -1.06 4.87 -9.83
N ALA A 156 -1.05 6.19 -9.69
CA ALA A 156 0.08 7.04 -10.07
C ALA A 156 0.55 7.85 -8.84
N ALA A 157 1.86 8.07 -8.73
CA ALA A 157 2.41 8.92 -7.70
C ALA A 157 3.37 9.96 -8.28
N HIS A 158 3.20 11.22 -7.86
CA HIS A 158 3.96 12.36 -8.36
C HIS A 158 4.42 13.27 -7.22
N ALA A 159 5.67 13.74 -7.30
CA ALA A 159 6.20 14.71 -6.34
C ALA A 159 5.89 16.14 -6.80
N ALA A 160 5.21 16.89 -5.94
CA ALA A 160 5.03 18.32 -6.06
C ALA A 160 5.94 19.05 -5.07
N ALA A 161 6.70 20.02 -5.57
CA ALA A 161 7.64 20.78 -4.75
C ALA A 161 6.91 21.52 -3.62
N GLY A 162 7.41 21.40 -2.39
CA GLY A 162 6.87 22.15 -1.25
C GLY A 162 7.12 23.67 -1.36
N CYS A 163 6.36 24.46 -0.59
CA CYS A 163 6.55 25.90 -0.43
C CYS A 163 7.96 26.22 0.14
N GLY A 164 8.97 26.28 -0.72
CA GLY A 164 10.35 26.59 -0.34
C GLY A 164 11.38 26.22 -1.41
N GLY A 165 11.09 25.28 -2.30
CA GLY A 165 11.96 24.91 -3.42
C GLY A 165 11.31 25.25 -4.74
N GLY A 166 11.76 26.30 -5.43
CA GLY A 166 11.28 26.65 -6.77
C GLY A 166 11.64 25.58 -7.81
N ARG A 167 10.85 24.51 -7.91
CA ARG A 167 10.91 23.50 -8.97
C ARG A 167 9.52 23.29 -9.54
N ALA A 168 9.42 23.23 -10.86
CA ALA A 168 8.21 22.80 -11.55
C ALA A 168 8.01 21.29 -11.30
N ALA A 169 6.76 20.87 -11.08
CA ALA A 169 6.40 19.46 -10.99
C ALA A 169 6.83 18.74 -12.28
N GLY A 170 7.55 17.63 -12.15
CA GLY A 170 7.87 16.77 -13.28
C GLY A 170 6.73 15.78 -13.50
N GLU A 171 6.18 15.75 -14.70
CA GLU A 171 5.16 14.78 -15.14
C GLU A 171 5.81 13.40 -15.41
N ASP A 172 6.34 12.74 -14.38
CA ASP A 172 6.82 11.36 -14.50
C ASP A 172 5.88 10.45 -13.68
N GLU A 173 5.10 9.60 -14.36
CA GLU A 173 4.17 8.64 -13.76
C GLU A 173 4.93 7.47 -13.11
N ALA A 174 4.91 7.39 -11.78
CA ALA A 174 5.22 6.15 -11.08
C ALA A 174 3.97 5.26 -11.07
N LYS A 175 3.90 4.28 -11.97
CA LYS A 175 2.81 3.28 -12.00
C LYS A 175 3.06 2.23 -10.93
N LEU A 176 2.25 2.25 -9.88
CA LEU A 176 2.17 1.14 -8.94
C LEU A 176 1.29 0.06 -9.58
N GLN A 177 1.87 -1.10 -9.90
CA GLN A 177 1.10 -2.26 -10.31
C GLN A 177 1.49 -3.42 -9.40
N GLY A 178 0.71 -3.64 -8.35
CA GLY A 178 0.83 -4.81 -7.50
C GLY A 178 -0.11 -5.91 -8.02
N LYS A 179 0.45 -6.97 -8.58
CA LYS A 179 -0.25 -8.26 -8.67
C LYS A 179 0.17 -9.07 -7.46
N SER A 180 -0.77 -9.50 -6.62
CA SER A 180 -0.43 -10.55 -5.66
C SER A 180 -0.05 -11.81 -6.46
N PRO A 181 1.14 -12.40 -6.27
CA PRO A 181 1.35 -13.76 -6.74
C PRO A 181 0.37 -14.63 -5.95
N GLY A 182 -0.46 -15.39 -6.66
CA GLY A 182 -1.41 -16.33 -6.07
C GLY A 182 -0.70 -17.37 -5.23
N TRP A 183 -0.51 -17.09 -3.94
CA TRP A 183 -0.05 -18.04 -2.95
C TRP A 183 -1.25 -18.56 -2.17
N TRP A 184 -2.00 -19.45 -2.83
CA TRP A 184 -2.72 -20.56 -2.20
C TRP A 184 -3.05 -21.62 -3.27
N ALA A 185 -2.05 -22.19 -3.95
CA ALA A 185 -2.28 -23.37 -4.78
C ALA A 185 -1.23 -24.43 -4.46
N GLY A 186 -1.61 -25.35 -3.57
CA GLY A 186 -1.13 -26.73 -3.52
C GLY A 186 0.38 -26.97 -3.56
N ALA A 187 1.03 -26.94 -2.40
CA ALA A 187 2.16 -27.85 -2.14
C ALA A 187 1.61 -29.19 -1.62
N LEU A 188 0.85 -29.87 -2.49
CA LEU A 188 0.57 -31.31 -2.45
C LEU A 188 0.49 -31.79 -3.91
N GLY A 189 1.51 -32.54 -4.34
CA GLY A 189 1.42 -33.44 -5.50
C GLY A 189 2.20 -33.04 -6.76
N CYS A 190 3.21 -33.87 -7.05
CA CYS A 190 3.77 -34.38 -8.33
C CYS A 190 3.13 -33.87 -9.64
N ASP A 191 3.86 -33.61 -10.75
CA ASP A 191 5.00 -34.32 -11.36
C ASP A 191 6.12 -33.40 -11.87
#